data_AF-A0A919AEX7-F1
#
_entry.id   AF-A0A919AEX7-F1
#
_cell.length_a   1.000
_cell.length_b   1.000
_cell.length_c   1.000
_cell.angle_alpha   90.00
_cell.angle_beta   90.00
_cell.angle_gamma   90.00
#
_symmetry.space_group_name_H-M   'P 1'
#
loop_
_entity.id
_entity.type
_entity.pdbx_description
1 polymer ?
#
loop_
_entity_poly.entity_id
_entity_poly.type
_entity_poly.pdbx_seq_one_letter_code
_entity_poly.pdbx_strand_id
1 'polypeptide(L)'
;MIRHRRGRLPHLVVVTAEPMPSRIASIARGTGEADAIYHIAFDALKAAVAAVGSRQQQDALNEIIEQGRLLPYGTLPPTLSDW
;
A
#
# COMPACT_ATOMS: atom_id res chain seq x y z
N MET A 1 16.69 8.81 2.53
CA MET A 1 15.99 10.10 2.77
C MET A 1 15.80 10.42 4.26
N ILE A 2 15.43 9.45 5.11
CA ILE A 2 15.24 9.66 6.56
C ILE A 2 16.53 10.09 7.29
N ARG A 3 17.70 9.62 6.84
CA ARG A 3 18.99 9.79 7.56
C ARG A 3 19.61 11.19 7.54
N HIS A 4 19.11 12.11 6.70
CA HIS A 4 19.72 13.45 6.53
C HIS A 4 18.74 14.61 6.77
N ARG A 5 17.59 14.37 7.41
CA ARG A 5 16.58 15.43 7.59
C ARG A 5 16.84 16.31 8.82
N ARG A 6 16.52 17.60 8.70
CA ARG A 6 16.30 18.52 9.82
C ARG A 6 14.83 18.96 9.79
N GLY A 7 14.05 18.57 10.79
CA GLY A 7 12.61 18.87 10.88
C GLY A 7 11.69 17.65 10.64
N ARG A 8 10.39 17.92 10.43
CA ARG A 8 9.36 16.90 10.18
C ARG A 8 9.67 16.13 8.90
N LEU A 9 9.42 14.82 8.90
CA LEU A 9 9.55 14.02 7.68
C LEU A 9 8.44 14.43 6.69
N PRO A 10 8.74 14.61 5.39
CA PRO A 10 7.70 14.66 4.38
C PRO A 10 6.95 13.33 4.31
N HIS A 11 5.75 13.32 3.75
CA HIS A 11 5.04 12.07 3.48
C HIS A 11 5.80 11.25 2.44
N LEU A 12 6.10 10.01 2.79
CA LEU A 12 6.75 9.03 1.93
C LEU A 12 5.74 7.97 1.56
N VAL A 13 5.18 8.09 0.37
CA VAL A 13 4.14 7.16 -0.11
C VAL A 13 4.59 6.47 -1.38
N VAL A 14 4.05 5.27 -1.59
CA VAL A 14 4.20 4.56 -2.87
C VAL A 14 2.84 4.53 -3.54
N VAL A 15 2.78 4.91 -4.81
CA VAL A 15 1.60 4.70 -5.67
C VAL A 15 1.94 3.61 -6.67
N THR A 16 1.09 2.60 -6.79
CA THR A 16 1.37 1.44 -7.64
C THR A 16 0.14 0.94 -8.39
N ALA A 17 0.40 0.30 -9.53
CA ALA A 17 -0.56 -0.46 -10.33
C ALA A 17 -0.22 -1.96 -10.37
N GLU A 18 0.71 -2.40 -9.51
CA GLU A 18 1.20 -3.77 -9.46
C GLU A 18 0.07 -4.77 -9.13
N PRO A 19 -0.24 -5.75 -9.99
CA PRO A 19 -1.38 -6.64 -9.78
C PRO A 19 -1.07 -7.81 -8.83
N MET A 20 0.19 -8.12 -8.54
CA MET A 20 0.56 -9.32 -7.79
C MET A 20 0.65 -9.04 -6.28
N PRO A 21 -0.19 -9.70 -5.44
CA PRO A 21 -0.18 -9.46 -3.99
C PRO A 21 1.18 -9.65 -3.32
N SER A 22 1.97 -10.63 -3.73
CA SER A 22 3.31 -10.87 -3.16
C SER A 22 4.30 -9.72 -3.44
N ARG A 23 4.18 -9.06 -4.60
CA ARG A 23 5.02 -7.91 -4.98
C ARG A 23 4.58 -6.62 -4.28
N ILE A 24 3.28 -6.47 -4.01
CA ILE A 24 2.80 -5.37 -3.16
C ILE A 24 3.25 -5.62 -1.72
N ALA A 25 3.09 -6.85 -1.21
CA ALA A 25 3.43 -7.22 0.15
C ALA A 25 4.93 -7.08 0.45
N SER A 26 5.82 -7.33 -0.52
CA SER A 26 7.27 -7.15 -0.32
C SER A 26 7.63 -5.70 -0.01
N ILE A 27 6.87 -4.73 -0.52
CA ILE A 27 7.04 -3.31 -0.22
C ILE A 27 6.27 -2.95 1.06
N ALA A 28 5.06 -3.48 1.24
CA ALA A 28 4.17 -3.17 2.38
C ALA A 28 4.75 -3.60 3.73
N ARG A 29 5.40 -4.78 3.75
CA ARG A 29 6.05 -5.36 4.94
C ARG A 29 7.41 -4.72 5.24
N GLY A 30 7.90 -3.83 4.37
CA GLY A 30 9.16 -3.11 4.56
C GLY A 30 9.18 -2.24 5.83
N THR A 31 10.37 -2.05 6.39
CA THR A 31 10.65 -1.50 7.73
C THR A 31 10.55 0.03 7.85
N GLY A 32 9.51 0.64 7.26
CA GLY A 32 9.18 2.05 7.48
C GLY A 32 9.84 3.04 6.51
N GLU A 33 10.19 2.61 5.30
CA GLU A 33 10.60 3.54 4.24
C GLU A 33 9.44 4.28 3.58
N ALA A 34 8.24 3.67 3.59
CA ALA A 34 6.99 4.26 3.15
C ALA A 34 5.96 4.24 4.29
N ASP A 35 5.29 5.38 4.47
CA ASP A 35 4.18 5.59 5.38
C ASP A 35 3.00 4.69 4.99
N ALA A 36 2.63 4.70 3.70
CA ALA A 36 1.57 3.87 3.12
C ALA A 36 1.79 3.61 1.63
N ILE A 37 1.15 2.54 1.13
CA ILE A 37 1.08 2.19 -0.28
C ILE A 37 -0.34 2.43 -0.77
N TYR A 38 -0.47 3.04 -1.94
CA TYR A 38 -1.74 3.35 -2.57
C TYR A 38 -1.86 2.60 -3.90
N HIS A 39 -2.93 1.83 -4.05
CA HIS A 39 -3.20 1.12 -5.29
C HIS A 39 -4.17 1.92 -6.15
N ILE A 40 -3.81 2.17 -7.41
CA ILE A 40 -4.63 2.99 -8.33
C ILE A 40 -5.96 2.32 -8.69
N ALA A 41 -6.01 0.99 -8.66
CA ALA A 41 -7.18 0.18 -8.99
C ALA A 41 -7.55 -0.76 -7.82
N PHE A 42 -7.62 -0.22 -6.60
CA PHE A 42 -7.72 -1.00 -5.35
C PHE A 42 -8.89 -1.99 -5.34
N ASP A 43 -10.10 -1.56 -5.71
CA ASP A 43 -11.28 -2.46 -5.72
C ASP A 43 -11.19 -3.50 -6.83
N ALA A 44 -10.66 -3.14 -7.99
CA ALA A 44 -10.43 -4.08 -9.09
C ALA A 44 -9.38 -5.15 -8.72
N LEU A 45 -8.32 -4.76 -8.01
CA LEU A 45 -7.32 -5.70 -7.47
C LEU A 45 -7.97 -6.70 -6.51
N LYS A 46 -8.76 -6.21 -5.54
CA LYS A 46 -9.47 -7.07 -4.59
C LYS A 46 -10.39 -8.06 -5.31
N ALA A 47 -11.18 -7.58 -6.27
CA ALA A 47 -12.08 -8.42 -7.06
C ALA A 47 -11.31 -9.48 -7.86
N ALA A 48 -10.22 -9.09 -8.53
CA ALA A 48 -9.40 -10.02 -9.30
C ALA A 48 -8.76 -11.11 -8.42
N VAL A 49 -8.17 -10.72 -7.29
CA VAL A 49 -7.53 -11.67 -6.36
C VAL A 49 -8.55 -12.59 -5.70
N ALA A 50 -9.76 -12.11 -5.40
CA ALA A 50 -10.85 -12.97 -4.92
C ALA A 50 -11.33 -13.97 -5.99
N ALA A 51 -11.37 -13.55 -7.27
CA ALA A 51 -11.87 -14.38 -8.36
C ALA A 51 -10.88 -15.45 -8.82
N VAL A 52 -9.59 -15.12 -8.90
CA VAL A 52 -8.57 -16.00 -9.52
C VAL A 52 -7.32 -16.22 -8.67
N GLY A 53 -7.17 -15.52 -7.55
CA GLY A 53 -5.99 -15.61 -6.69
C GLY A 53 -5.97 -16.89 -5.87
N SER A 54 -4.77 -17.43 -5.66
CA SER A 54 -4.56 -18.53 -4.72
C SER A 54 -4.87 -18.09 -3.29
N ARG A 55 -5.12 -19.05 -2.39
CA ARG A 55 -5.33 -18.76 -0.96
C ARG A 55 -4.19 -17.91 -0.37
N GLN A 56 -2.95 -18.23 -0.72
CA GLN A 56 -1.78 -17.47 -0.27
C GLN A 56 -1.78 -16.02 -0.79
N GLN A 57 -2.24 -15.79 -2.02
CA GLN A 57 -2.37 -14.45 -2.58
C GLN A 57 -3.48 -13.64 -1.91
N GLN A 58 -4.61 -14.30 -1.61
CA GLN A 58 -5.71 -13.70 -0.86
C GLN A 58 -5.28 -13.33 0.56
N ASP A 59 -4.65 -14.26 1.27
CA ASP A 59 -4.15 -14.05 2.63
C ASP A 59 -3.13 -12.89 2.67
N ALA A 60 -2.17 -12.87 1.73
CA ALA A 60 -1.17 -11.80 1.66
C ALA A 60 -1.78 -10.43 1.35
N LEU A 61 -2.80 -10.37 0.49
CA LEU A 61 -3.50 -9.12 0.19
C LEU A 61 -4.32 -8.64 1.38
N ASN A 62 -5.07 -9.54 2.02
CA ASN A 62 -5.89 -9.21 3.18
C ASN A 62 -5.04 -8.71 4.35
N GLU A 63 -3.93 -9.39 4.65
CA GLU A 63 -2.96 -8.99 5.68
C GLU A 63 -2.56 -7.52 5.54
N ILE A 64 -2.11 -7.10 4.35
CA ILE A 64 -1.59 -5.73 4.15
C ILE A 64 -2.70 -4.67 4.08
N ILE A 65 -3.94 -5.06 3.74
CA ILE A 65 -5.11 -4.18 3.79
C ILE A 65 -5.54 -3.98 5.25
N GLU A 66 -5.67 -5.07 6.02
CA GLU A 66 -6.10 -5.05 7.42
C GLU A 66 -5.10 -4.31 8.31
N GLN A 67 -3.80 -4.41 8.01
CA GLN A 67 -2.75 -3.63 8.67
C GLN A 67 -2.73 -2.15 8.26
N GLY A 68 -3.59 -1.71 7.34
CA GLY A 68 -3.63 -0.34 6.83
C GLY A 68 -2.41 0.05 6.00
N ARG A 69 -1.67 -0.93 5.46
CA ARG A 69 -0.45 -0.69 4.66
C ARG A 69 -0.75 -0.46 3.19
N LEU A 70 -1.82 -1.06 2.67
CA LEU A 70 -2.34 -0.85 1.32
C LEU A 70 -3.70 -0.14 1.35
N LEU A 71 -3.78 1.01 0.68
CA LEU A 71 -4.95 1.89 0.68
C LEU A 71 -5.44 2.19 -0.76
N PRO A 72 -6.70 2.63 -0.95
CA PRO A 72 -7.18 3.11 -2.24
C PRO A 72 -6.53 4.43 -2.62
N TYR A 73 -6.10 4.61 -3.87
CA TYR A 73 -5.49 5.87 -4.32
C TYR A 73 -6.34 7.12 -4.05
N GLY A 74 -7.67 7.01 -4.10
CA GLY A 74 -8.59 8.12 -3.80
C GLY A 74 -8.47 8.67 -2.36
N THR A 75 -7.88 7.92 -1.42
CA THR A 75 -7.67 8.39 -0.04
C THR A 75 -6.35 9.14 0.13
N LEU A 76 -5.47 9.17 -0.88
CA LEU A 76 -4.20 9.88 -0.80
C LEU A 76 -4.40 11.40 -0.60
N PRO A 77 -5.24 12.12 -1.39
CA PRO A 77 -5.42 13.56 -1.20
C PRO A 77 -5.84 13.97 0.23
N PRO A 78 -6.89 13.38 0.84
CA PRO A 78 -7.25 13.73 2.21
C PRO A 78 -6.14 13.34 3.21
N THR A 79 -5.42 12.23 2.98
CA THR A 79 -4.29 11.84 3.86
C THR A 79 -3.16 12.88 3.85
N LEU A 80 -2.95 13.56 2.72
CA LEU A 80 -1.93 14.61 2.60
C LEU A 80 -2.41 15.97 3.12
N SER A 81 -3.73 16.24 3.13
CA SER A 81 -4.28 17.52 3.59
C SER A 81 -4.59 17.55 5.08
N ASP A 82 -4.95 16.41 5.67
CA ASP A 82 -5.48 16.32 7.03
C ASP A 82 -4.37 16.16 8.09
N TRP A 83 -3.11 16.42 7.71
CA TRP A 83 -1.90 16.17 8.51
C TRP A 83 -1.16 17.43 8.97
#